data_AF-A0A4R8FGB9-F1
#
_entry.id   AF-A0A4R8FGB9-F1
#
_cell.length_a   1.000
_cell.length_b   1.000
_cell.length_c   1.000
_cell.angle_alpha   90.00
_cell.angle_beta   90.00
_cell.angle_gamma   90.00
#
_symmetry.space_group_name_H-M   'P 1'
#
loop_
_entity.id
_entity.type
_entity.pdbx_description
1 polymer ?
#
loop_
_entity_poly.entity_id
_entity_poly.type
_entity_poly.pdbx_seq_one_letter_code
_entity_poly.pdbx_strand_id
1 'polypeptide(L)' 'MPETHQTHMVFVDIDPEDEAAFDDWYNNTHLPDILACPGWLDARREKCLEGGPAHVAIYTITGPEAYETPEFAA' A
#
# COMPACT_ATOMS: atom_id res chain seq x y z
N MET A 1 6.45 13.85 22.95
CA MET A 1 5.87 12.50 22.77
C MET A 1 6.52 11.94 21.52
N PRO A 2 7.02 10.69 21.49
CA PRO A 2 7.41 10.10 20.21
C PRO A 2 6.19 10.06 19.29
N GLU A 3 6.39 10.32 18.01
CA GLU A 3 5.34 10.17 17.00
C GLU A 3 4.98 8.68 16.91
N THR A 4 3.72 8.34 17.11
CA THR A 4 3.25 6.95 17.05
C THR A 4 2.82 6.65 15.62
N HIS A 5 3.62 5.91 14.87
CA HIS A 5 3.22 5.42 13.54
C HIS A 5 2.32 4.20 13.66
N GLN A 6 1.45 4.02 12.66
CA GLN A 6 0.59 2.86 12.51
C GLN A 6 0.97 2.07 11.26
N THR A 7 0.65 0.78 11.27
CA THR A 7 0.84 -0.11 10.11
C THR A 7 -0.51 -0.37 9.46
N HIS A 8 -0.64 0.03 8.20
CA HIS A 8 -1.77 -0.32 7.36
C HIS A 8 -1.38 -1.46 6.41
N MET A 9 -2.21 -2.49 6.32
CA MET A 9 -1.94 -3.67 5.50
C MET A 9 -3.14 -3.96 4.60
N VAL A 10 -2.85 -4.19 3.32
CA VAL A 10 -3.84 -4.59 2.32
C VAL A 10 -3.43 -5.94 1.74
N PHE A 11 -4.31 -6.92 1.82
CA PHE A 11 -4.12 -8.25 1.25
C PHE A 11 -4.95 -8.37 -0.02
N VAL A 12 -4.37 -8.88 -1.10
CA VAL A 12 -5.00 -8.95 -2.42
C VAL A 12 -4.72 -10.30 -3.07
N ASP A 13 -5.78 -10.90 -3.60
CA ASP A 13 -5.69 -11.93 -4.64
C ASP A 13 -6.02 -11.28 -5.98
N ILE A 14 -5.26 -11.66 -7.00
CA ILE A 14 -5.40 -11.21 -8.39
C ILE A 14 -5.44 -12.43 -9.29
N ASP A 15 -6.18 -12.37 -10.38
CA ASP A 15 -6.14 -13.45 -11.37
C ASP A 15 -4.70 -13.59 -11.92
N PRO A 16 -4.16 -14.81 -12.07
CA PRO A 16 -2.78 -15.00 -12.51
C PRO A 16 -2.46 -14.37 -13.87
N GLU A 17 -3.46 -14.21 -14.73
CA GLU A 17 -3.32 -13.56 -16.05
C GLU A 17 -3.07 -12.04 -15.92
N ASP A 18 -3.55 -11.41 -14.83
CA ASP A 18 -3.43 -9.98 -14.57
C ASP A 18 -2.27 -9.63 -13.61
N GLU A 19 -1.63 -10.63 -13.00
CA GLU A 19 -0.61 -10.44 -11.95
C GLU A 19 0.56 -9.54 -12.41
N ALA A 20 1.06 -9.74 -13.62
CA ALA A 20 2.16 -8.92 -14.14
C ALA A 20 1.77 -7.45 -14.35
N ALA A 21 0.55 -7.20 -14.82
CA ALA A 21 0.02 -5.85 -15.00
C ALA A 21 -0.28 -5.19 -13.64
N PHE A 22 -0.78 -5.98 -12.68
CA PHE A 22 -0.99 -5.55 -11.31
C PHE A 22 0.34 -5.14 -10.65
N ASP A 23 1.40 -5.95 -10.77
CA ASP A 23 2.70 -5.65 -10.19
C ASP A 23 3.34 -4.40 -10.80
N ASP A 24 3.24 -4.22 -12.12
CA ASP A 24 3.72 -3.02 -12.81
C ASP A 24 2.97 -1.77 -12.32
N TRP A 25 1.63 -1.82 -12.32
CA TRP A 25 0.81 -0.73 -11.82
C TRP A 25 1.11 -0.39 -10.35
N TYR A 26 1.28 -1.40 -9.50
CA TYR A 26 1.54 -1.18 -8.09
C TYR A 26 2.86 -0.44 -7.87
N ASN A 27 3.91 -0.85 -8.57
CA ASN A 27 5.25 -0.32 -8.38
C ASN A 27 5.45 1.04 -9.07
N ASN A 28 4.85 1.24 -10.25
CA ASN A 28 5.13 2.40 -11.10
C ASN A 28 4.03 3.48 -11.05
N THR A 29 2.86 3.17 -10.47
CA THR A 29 1.76 4.13 -10.36
C THR A 29 1.25 4.21 -8.91
N HIS A 30 0.75 3.11 -8.36
CA HIS A 30 0.04 3.14 -7.08
C HIS A 30 0.94 3.55 -5.90
N LEU A 31 2.12 2.92 -5.74
CA LEU A 31 3.04 3.27 -4.65
C LEU A 31 3.52 4.72 -4.74
N PRO A 32 3.97 5.24 -5.91
CA PRO A 32 4.27 6.65 -6.07
C PRO A 32 3.13 7.58 -5.66
N ASP A 33 1.90 7.30 -6.10
CA ASP A 33 0.74 8.15 -5.81
C ASP A 33 0.39 8.13 -4.32
N ILE A 34 0.39 6.94 -3.70
CA ILE A 34 0.12 6.79 -2.27
C ILE A 34 1.20 7.46 -1.41
N LEU A 35 2.49 7.27 -1.74
CA LEU A 35 3.60 7.87 -0.99
C LEU A 35 3.72 9.39 -1.19
N ALA A 36 3.04 9.95 -2.19
CA ALA A 36 2.89 11.39 -2.34
C ALA A 36 1.82 11.98 -1.40
N CYS A 37 0.93 11.16 -0.83
CA CYS A 37 -0.12 11.61 0.08
C CYS A 37 0.46 11.93 1.47
N PRO A 38 0.13 13.09 2.07
CA PRO A 38 0.61 13.42 3.41
C PRO A 38 0.18 12.36 4.45
N GLY A 39 1.11 11.96 5.31
CA GLY A 39 0.86 10.94 6.34
C GLY A 39 1.17 9.50 5.91
N TRP A 40 1.49 9.26 4.62
CA TRP A 40 2.00 7.98 4.12
C TRP A 40 3.53 8.03 4.04
N LEU A 41 4.20 7.25 4.89
CA LEU A 41 5.62 7.46 5.20
C LEU A 41 6.55 6.49 4.49
N ASP A 42 6.12 5.23 4.37
CA ASP A 42 6.90 4.15 3.77
C ASP A 42 5.96 3.06 3.27
N ALA A 43 6.41 2.30 2.28
CA ALA A 43 5.66 1.18 1.73
C ALA A 43 6.59 0.04 1.33
N ARG A 44 6.14 -1.19 1.56
CA ARG A 44 6.74 -2.40 1.00
C ARG A 44 5.67 -3.37 0.53
N ARG A 45 6.04 -4.23 -0.42
CA ARG A 45 5.19 -5.30 -0.94
C ARG A 45 5.84 -6.63 -0.71
N GLU A 46 5.04 -7.63 -0.36
CA GLU A 46 5.48 -9.00 -0.23
C GLU A 46 4.52 -9.92 -0.99
N LYS A 47 5.05 -11.04 -1.47
CA LYS A 47 4.27 -12.09 -2.13
C LYS A 47 4.23 -13.32 -1.24
N CYS A 48 3.05 -13.91 -1.09
CA CYS A 48 2.89 -15.14 -0.33
C CYS A 48 3.60 -16.29 -1.07
N LEU A 49 4.37 -17.10 -0.34
CA LEU A 49 5.05 -18.26 -0.91
C LEU A 49 4.13 -19.48 -1.02
N GLU A 50 3.11 -19.56 -0.17
CA GLU A 50 2.16 -20.69 -0.11
C GLU A 50 0.80 -20.21 0.43
N GLY A 51 -0.30 -20.61 -0.22
CA GLY A 51 -1.64 -20.20 0.15
C GLY A 51 -2.01 -18.81 -0.39
N GLY A 52 -2.88 -18.09 0.31
CA GLY A 52 -3.31 -16.75 -0.09
C GLY A 52 -3.85 -15.93 1.09
N PRO A 53 -4.06 -14.61 0.90
CA PRO A 53 -3.95 -13.91 -0.38
C PRO A 53 -2.53 -13.80 -0.94
N ALA A 54 -2.39 -13.80 -2.27
CA ALA A 54 -1.11 -13.89 -2.97
C ALA A 54 -0.20 -12.68 -2.72
N HIS A 55 -0.77 -11.48 -2.50
CA HIS A 55 -0.01 -10.26 -2.26
C HIS A 55 -0.40 -9.59 -0.96
N VAL A 56 0.58 -8.92 -0.34
CA VAL A 56 0.35 -7.94 0.73
C VAL A 56 1.13 -6.66 0.43
N ALA A 57 0.46 -5.52 0.59
CA ALA A 57 1.10 -4.22 0.67
C ALA A 57 1.05 -3.72 2.10
N ILE A 58 2.18 -3.24 2.61
CA ILE A 58 2.38 -2.84 4.00
C ILE A 58 2.86 -1.40 3.99
N TYR A 59 2.09 -0.52 4.63
CA TYR A 59 2.34 0.91 4.70
C TYR A 59 2.60 1.33 6.15
N THR A 60 3.55 2.24 6.32
CA THR A 60 3.71 2.99 7.57
C THR A 60 3.01 4.34 7.42
N ILE A 61 2.07 4.65 8.32
CA ILE A 61 1.31 5.90 8.29
C ILE A 61 1.38 6.63 9.63
N THR A 62 1.15 7.95 9.63
CA THR A 62 1.12 8.76 10.86
C THR A 62 -0.09 8.43 11.74
N GLY A 63 -1.19 8.00 11.14
CA GLY A 63 -2.44 7.67 11.83
C GLY A 63 -3.66 7.75 10.89
N PRO A 64 -4.89 7.65 11.43
CA PRO A 64 -6.12 7.70 10.66
C PRO A 64 -6.31 9.00 9.85
N GLU A 65 -5.70 10.09 10.31
CA GLU A 65 -5.73 11.38 9.62
C GLU A 65 -5.08 11.35 8.22
N ALA A 66 -4.20 10.38 7.94
CA ALA A 66 -3.60 10.22 6.61
C ALA A 66 -4.65 9.95 5.50
N TYR A 67 -5.83 9.42 5.87
CA TYR A 67 -6.96 9.18 4.98
C TYR A 67 -7.83 10.41 4.73
N GLU A 68 -7.67 11.46 5.54
CA GLU A 68 -8.51 12.67 5.50
C GLU A 68 -7.91 13.77 4.61
N THR A 69 -6.77 13.49 3.98
CA THR A 69 -6.07 14.45 3.12
C THR A 69 -6.76 14.60 1.76
N PRO A 70 -6.78 15.80 1.17
CA PRO A 70 -7.31 16.00 -0.19
C PRO A 70 -6.60 15.15 -1.24
N GLU A 71 -5.30 14.91 -1.07
CA GLU A 71 -4.48 14.11 -1.98
C GLU A 71 -4.92 12.64 -1.99
N PHE A 72 -5.27 12.08 -0.82
CA PHE A 72 -5.76 10.71 -0.74
C PHE A 72 -7.20 10.55 -1.28
N ALA A 73 -7.99 11.62 -1.25
CA ALA A 73 -9.38 11.61 -1.70
C ALA A 73 -9.58 11.95 -3.20
N ALA A 74 -8.51 12.32 -3.90
CA ALA A 74 -8.52 12.75 -5.30
C ALA A 74 -8.61 11.56 -6.28
#